data_AF-A0A081SIP8-F1
#
_entry.id   AF-A0A081SIP8-F1
#
_cell.length_a   1.000
_cell.length_b   1.000
_cell.length_c   1.000
_cell.angle_alpha   90.00
_cell.angle_beta   90.00
_cell.angle_gamma   90.00
#
_symmetry.space_group_name_H-M   'P 1'
#
loop_
_entity.id
_entity.type
_entity.pdbx_description
1 polymer ?
#
loop_
_entity_poly.entity_id
_entity_poly.type
_entity_poly.pdbx_seq_one_letter_code
_entity_poly.pdbx_strand_id
1 'polypeptide(L)'
;MLKTQAVFRRVALWSAVAVWTMQTVGCLETESEAEEWRRLEKQLQKAATTDEFVQNAGAYYRFYESRPNSPLASEALFKSAQQLLSAQKPQHALQRFEQLRTRYPKSKEAEAALFMTGYIYNNYISDKDKARAAFEAFIAQYPANELAASAQFELQYLGVAAGDIFPEKPAQKSAAETATADSSVKKSKRKSSRAPSAQ
;
A
#
# COMPACT_ATOMS: atom_id res chain seq x y z
N MET A 1 40.12 -26.87 -79.17
CA MET A 1 39.21 -27.55 -78.22
C MET A 1 39.62 -27.20 -76.79
N LEU A 2 38.65 -27.12 -75.88
CA LEU A 2 38.73 -26.96 -74.41
C LEU A 2 39.14 -25.56 -73.89
N LYS A 3 38.18 -24.63 -73.70
CA LYS A 3 37.28 -24.45 -72.53
C LYS A 3 38.01 -23.96 -71.25
N THR A 4 38.31 -22.66 -71.19
CA THR A 4 38.65 -21.89 -69.98
C THR A 4 37.40 -21.27 -69.36
N GLN A 5 36.51 -22.10 -68.80
CA GLN A 5 35.35 -21.66 -68.02
C GLN A 5 35.07 -22.66 -66.89
N ALA A 6 35.85 -22.62 -65.81
CA ALA A 6 35.56 -23.42 -64.62
C ALA A 6 36.34 -22.94 -63.37
N VAL A 7 36.18 -21.68 -62.97
CA VAL A 7 36.57 -21.26 -61.58
C VAL A 7 35.47 -20.47 -60.88
N PHE A 8 34.50 -19.90 -61.59
CA PHE A 8 33.39 -19.17 -60.97
C PHE A 8 32.15 -20.02 -60.76
N ARG A 9 32.18 -20.95 -59.79
CA ARG A 9 30.94 -21.61 -59.32
C ARG A 9 31.04 -22.30 -57.95
N ARG A 10 31.73 -21.69 -56.97
CA ARG A 10 31.68 -22.13 -55.56
C ARG A 10 31.63 -21.00 -54.53
N VAL A 11 31.07 -19.84 -54.90
CA VAL A 11 30.84 -18.73 -53.94
C VAL A 11 29.33 -18.48 -53.70
N ALA A 12 28.44 -19.14 -54.43
CA ALA A 12 27.00 -18.87 -54.37
C ALA A 12 26.20 -19.82 -53.46
N LEU A 13 26.82 -20.44 -52.44
CA LEU A 13 26.12 -21.32 -51.48
C LEU A 13 26.46 -21.06 -50.01
N TRP A 14 27.32 -20.08 -49.71
CA TRP A 14 27.57 -19.63 -48.33
C TRP A 14 26.77 -18.36 -47.97
N SER A 15 26.24 -17.64 -48.96
CA SER A 15 25.44 -16.44 -48.73
C SER A 15 23.97 -16.72 -48.38
N ALA A 16 23.40 -17.85 -48.80
CA ALA A 16 21.99 -18.16 -48.50
C ALA A 16 21.78 -18.71 -47.08
N VAL A 17 22.74 -19.47 -46.52
CA VAL A 17 22.64 -20.00 -45.15
C VAL A 17 22.91 -18.90 -44.11
N ALA A 18 23.88 -18.02 -44.37
CA ALA A 18 24.19 -16.91 -43.48
C ALA A 18 23.04 -15.89 -43.37
N VAL A 19 22.28 -15.68 -44.45
CA VAL A 19 21.09 -14.80 -44.42
C VAL A 19 19.91 -15.47 -43.72
N TRP A 20 19.78 -16.81 -43.80
CA TRP A 20 18.68 -17.52 -43.14
C TRP A 20 18.89 -17.70 -41.63
N THR A 21 20.14 -17.83 -41.17
CA THR A 21 20.43 -17.78 -39.71
C THR A 21 20.33 -16.36 -39.13
N MET A 22 20.35 -15.33 -39.97
CA MET A 22 20.25 -13.93 -39.52
C MET A 22 18.81 -13.46 -39.27
N GLN A 23 17.80 -14.24 -39.67
CA GLN A 23 16.39 -13.98 -39.38
C GLN A 23 15.82 -14.81 -38.23
N THR A 24 16.58 -15.74 -37.65
CA THR A 24 16.16 -16.56 -36.51
C THR A 24 16.89 -16.24 -35.21
N VAL A 25 17.63 -15.13 -35.14
CA VAL A 25 17.78 -14.42 -33.86
C VAL A 25 16.43 -13.74 -33.64
N GLY A 26 15.44 -14.56 -33.31
CA GLY A 26 14.15 -14.10 -32.83
C GLY A 26 14.45 -13.07 -31.76
N CYS A 27 14.04 -11.85 -32.05
CA CYS A 27 14.08 -10.71 -31.18
C CYS A 27 13.70 -11.20 -29.78
N LEU A 28 14.67 -11.32 -28.87
CA LEU A 28 14.36 -11.25 -27.45
C LEU A 28 13.92 -9.80 -27.28
N GLU A 29 12.64 -9.52 -27.51
CA GLU A 29 12.01 -8.30 -27.06
C GLU A 29 12.17 -8.33 -25.55
N THR A 30 13.21 -7.65 -25.06
CA THR A 30 13.30 -7.31 -23.65
C THR A 30 12.05 -6.52 -23.36
N GLU A 31 11.10 -7.12 -22.63
CA GLU A 31 9.88 -6.46 -22.17
C GLU A 31 10.26 -5.06 -21.67
N SER A 32 9.46 -4.05 -22.02
CA SER A 32 9.73 -2.73 -21.49
C SER A 32 9.71 -2.81 -19.97
N GLU A 33 10.59 -2.09 -19.29
CA GLU A 33 10.66 -2.12 -17.83
C GLU A 33 9.29 -1.81 -17.17
N ALA A 34 8.49 -0.96 -17.84
CA ALA A 34 7.13 -0.66 -17.44
C ALA A 34 6.19 -1.88 -17.53
N GLU A 35 6.35 -2.77 -18.49
CA GLU A 35 5.58 -4.02 -18.58
C GLU A 35 5.99 -5.02 -17.50
N GLU A 36 7.30 -5.15 -17.24
CA GLU A 36 7.77 -5.98 -16.14
C GLU A 36 7.23 -5.49 -14.79
N TRP A 37 7.23 -4.17 -14.58
CA TRP A 37 6.65 -3.54 -13.40
C TRP A 37 5.14 -3.82 -13.28
N ARG A 38 4.38 -3.64 -14.36
CA ARG A 38 2.95 -3.97 -14.38
C ARG A 38 2.70 -5.45 -14.11
N ARG A 39 3.53 -6.33 -14.63
CA ARG A 39 3.43 -7.77 -14.37
C ARG A 39 3.73 -8.07 -12.91
N LEU A 40 4.77 -7.46 -12.34
CA LEU A 40 5.10 -7.57 -10.93
C LEU A 40 3.91 -7.14 -10.07
N GLU A 41 3.38 -5.93 -10.27
CA GLU A 41 2.20 -5.42 -9.57
C GLU A 41 0.99 -6.35 -9.67
N LYS A 42 0.77 -6.95 -10.84
CA LYS A 42 -0.33 -7.91 -11.05
C LYS A 42 -0.09 -9.25 -10.35
N GLN A 43 1.17 -9.70 -10.26
CA GLN A 43 1.55 -10.97 -9.64
C GLN A 43 1.56 -10.89 -8.12
N LEU A 44 1.95 -9.75 -7.56
CA LEU A 44 1.89 -9.50 -6.14
C LEU A 44 0.41 -9.44 -5.75
N GLN A 45 -0.11 -10.61 -5.35
CA GLN A 45 -1.50 -10.77 -4.95
C GLN A 45 -1.82 -9.84 -3.78
N LYS A 46 -3.12 -9.63 -3.57
CA LYS A 46 -3.61 -8.97 -2.35
C LYS A 46 -3.19 -9.83 -1.15
N ALA A 47 -2.07 -9.45 -0.53
CA ALA A 47 -1.54 -10.11 0.64
C ALA A 47 -2.55 -10.05 1.78
N ALA A 48 -2.72 -11.17 2.49
CA ALA A 48 -3.58 -11.31 3.64
C ALA A 48 -2.78 -11.68 4.90
N THR A 49 -1.58 -12.23 4.73
CA THR A 49 -0.71 -12.68 5.82
C THR A 49 0.55 -11.85 5.91
N THR A 50 1.14 -11.80 7.11
CA THR A 50 2.44 -11.15 7.35
C THR A 50 3.52 -11.66 6.40
N ASP A 51 3.56 -12.96 6.13
CA ASP A 51 4.58 -13.57 5.28
C ASP A 51 4.43 -13.14 3.81
N GLU A 52 3.20 -13.03 3.31
CA GLU A 52 2.93 -12.51 1.97
C GLU A 52 3.33 -11.05 1.84
N PHE A 53 3.04 -10.22 2.86
CA PHE A 53 3.51 -8.83 2.88
C PHE A 53 5.04 -8.74 2.85
N VAL A 54 5.74 -9.59 3.61
CA VAL A 54 7.22 -9.63 3.59
C VAL A 54 7.74 -10.09 2.23
N GLN A 55 7.10 -11.10 1.61
CA GLN A 55 7.47 -11.57 0.27
C GLN A 55 7.28 -10.47 -0.79
N ASN A 56 6.14 -9.78 -0.75
CA ASN A 56 5.86 -8.64 -1.61
C ASN A 56 6.87 -7.51 -1.41
N ALA A 57 7.19 -7.18 -0.15
CA ALA A 57 8.20 -6.20 0.17
C ALA A 57 9.56 -6.56 -0.45
N GLY A 58 9.94 -7.83 -0.35
CA GLY A 58 11.17 -8.36 -0.94
C GLY A 58 11.16 -8.33 -2.46
N ALA A 59 10.02 -8.56 -3.11
CA ALA A 59 9.90 -8.52 -4.56
C ALA A 59 10.12 -7.10 -5.11
N TYR A 60 9.47 -6.09 -4.51
CA TYR A 60 9.73 -4.69 -4.84
C TYR A 60 11.18 -4.29 -4.58
N TYR A 61 11.74 -4.74 -3.45
CA TYR A 61 13.12 -4.42 -3.11
C TYR A 61 14.12 -5.03 -4.13
N ARG A 62 13.91 -6.28 -4.56
CA ARG A 62 14.73 -6.90 -5.62
C ARG A 62 14.62 -6.16 -6.96
N PHE A 63 13.44 -5.66 -7.31
CA PHE A 63 13.28 -4.81 -8.48
C PHE A 63 14.19 -3.58 -8.39
N TYR A 64 14.15 -2.86 -7.26
CA TYR A 64 15.05 -1.73 -6.99
C TYR A 64 16.54 -2.15 -7.04
N GLU A 65 16.93 -3.24 -6.39
CA GLU A 65 18.35 -3.63 -6.29
C GLU A 65 18.95 -3.97 -7.65
N SER A 66 18.17 -4.59 -8.52
CA SER A 66 18.60 -4.90 -9.88
C SER A 66 18.64 -3.66 -10.79
N ARG A 67 17.91 -2.59 -10.45
CA ARG A 67 17.71 -1.41 -11.30
C ARG A 67 17.67 -0.09 -10.52
N PRO A 68 18.74 0.27 -9.79
CA PRO A 68 18.73 1.48 -8.96
C PRO A 68 18.71 2.80 -9.73
N ASN A 69 18.89 2.79 -11.06
CA ASN A 69 18.78 4.00 -11.89
C ASN A 69 17.44 4.07 -12.65
N SER A 70 16.55 3.11 -12.42
CA SER A 70 15.23 3.07 -13.04
C SER A 70 14.38 4.26 -12.60
N PRO A 71 13.55 4.83 -13.49
CA PRO A 71 12.53 5.79 -13.09
C PRO A 71 11.49 5.21 -12.11
N LEU A 72 11.39 3.89 -11.99
CA LEU A 72 10.47 3.18 -11.08
C LEU A 72 11.15 2.77 -9.77
N ALA A 73 12.46 3.03 -9.62
CA ALA A 73 13.21 2.55 -8.46
C ALA A 73 12.76 3.21 -7.14
N SER A 74 12.33 4.48 -7.20
CA SER A 74 11.76 5.18 -6.04
C SER A 74 10.41 4.60 -5.63
N GLU A 75 9.54 4.32 -6.60
CA GLU A 75 8.25 3.65 -6.39
C GLU A 75 8.43 2.25 -5.81
N ALA A 76 9.40 1.50 -6.30
CA ALA A 76 9.75 0.17 -5.77
C ALA A 76 10.18 0.22 -4.29
N LEU A 77 11.07 1.15 -3.91
CA LEU A 77 11.43 1.30 -2.50
C LEU A 77 10.23 1.71 -1.63
N PHE A 78 9.39 2.62 -2.12
CA PHE A 78 8.21 3.09 -1.40
C PHE A 78 7.22 1.96 -1.15
N LYS A 79 6.89 1.19 -2.18
CA LYS A 79 6.00 0.03 -2.07
C LYS A 79 6.59 -1.06 -1.19
N SER A 80 7.90 -1.29 -1.25
CA SER A 80 8.60 -2.20 -0.32
C SER A 80 8.37 -1.79 1.14
N ALA A 81 8.54 -0.49 1.45
CA ALA A 81 8.32 0.04 2.79
C ALA A 81 6.85 -0.08 3.24
N GLN A 82 5.89 0.18 2.35
CA GLN A 82 4.46 0.02 2.65
C GLN A 82 4.10 -1.42 2.99
N GLN A 83 4.62 -2.39 2.21
CA GLN A 83 4.40 -3.80 2.49
C GLN A 83 5.03 -4.21 3.84
N LEU A 84 6.21 -3.69 4.19
CA LEU A 84 6.81 -3.93 5.51
C LEU A 84 5.96 -3.35 6.65
N LEU A 85 5.33 -2.19 6.43
CA LEU A 85 4.42 -1.62 7.41
C LEU A 85 3.17 -2.50 7.58
N SER A 86 2.58 -2.98 6.47
CA SER A 86 1.47 -3.95 6.50
C SER A 86 1.87 -5.27 7.19
N ALA A 87 3.14 -5.66 7.10
CA ALA A 87 3.71 -6.81 7.81
C ALA A 87 4.01 -6.54 9.31
N GLN A 88 3.58 -5.41 9.87
CA GLN A 88 3.89 -5.01 11.25
C GLN A 88 5.40 -4.93 11.54
N LYS A 89 6.19 -4.50 10.55
CA LYS A 89 7.66 -4.30 10.66
C LYS A 89 8.02 -2.81 10.51
N PRO A 90 7.58 -1.93 11.42
CA PRO A 90 7.74 -0.49 11.28
C PRO A 90 9.21 -0.04 11.21
N GLN A 91 10.12 -0.70 11.94
CA GLN A 91 11.55 -0.36 11.90
C GLN A 91 12.17 -0.64 10.52
N HIS A 92 11.76 -1.72 9.86
CA HIS A 92 12.24 -2.06 8.51
C HIS A 92 11.65 -1.10 7.47
N ALA A 93 10.37 -0.71 7.63
CA ALA A 93 9.74 0.30 6.77
C ALA A 93 10.49 1.65 6.85
N LEU A 94 10.85 2.09 8.06
CA LEU A 94 11.65 3.30 8.27
C LEU A 94 13.02 3.23 7.57
N GLN A 95 13.71 2.09 7.63
CA GLN A 95 14.98 1.91 6.90
C GLN A 95 14.80 2.05 5.38
N ARG A 96 13.71 1.52 4.82
CA ARG A 96 13.40 1.66 3.40
C ARG A 96 13.04 3.09 3.01
N PHE A 97 12.28 3.80 3.84
CA PHE A 97 11.96 5.21 3.62
C PHE A 97 13.20 6.11 3.71
N GLU A 98 14.11 5.85 4.64
CA GLU A 98 15.37 6.57 4.73
C GLU A 98 16.26 6.32 3.50
N GLN A 99 16.35 5.07 3.06
CA GLN A 99 17.06 4.71 1.84
C GLN A 99 16.47 5.41 0.61
N LEU A 100 15.14 5.48 0.50
CA LEU A 100 14.42 6.17 -0.56
C LEU A 100 14.74 7.67 -0.56
N ARG A 101 14.63 8.34 0.59
CA ARG A 101 14.93 9.77 0.72
C ARG A 101 16.40 10.10 0.45
N THR A 102 17.31 9.21 0.80
CA THR A 102 18.74 9.39 0.55
C THR A 102 19.08 9.21 -0.93
N ARG A 103 18.50 8.20 -1.59
CA ARG A 103 18.85 7.85 -2.98
C ARG A 103 18.07 8.64 -4.03
N TYR A 104 16.82 8.99 -3.73
CA TYR A 104 15.92 9.65 -4.66
C TYR A 104 15.30 10.91 -4.04
N PRO A 105 16.09 11.86 -3.51
CA PRO A 105 15.59 12.99 -2.72
C PRO A 105 14.62 13.93 -3.46
N LYS A 106 14.54 13.83 -4.79
CA LYS A 106 13.67 14.66 -5.65
C LYS A 106 12.42 13.92 -6.15
N SER A 107 12.23 12.66 -5.76
CA SER A 107 11.07 11.89 -6.21
C SER A 107 9.86 12.21 -5.35
N LYS A 108 8.65 12.08 -5.93
CA LYS A 108 7.40 12.26 -5.18
C LYS A 108 7.29 11.28 -4.01
N GLU A 109 7.82 10.08 -4.19
CA GLU A 109 7.84 9.06 -3.14
C GLU A 109 8.76 9.44 -1.99
N ALA A 110 9.83 10.19 -2.21
CA ALA A 110 10.68 10.70 -1.13
C ALA A 110 9.95 11.76 -0.28
N GLU A 111 9.10 12.59 -0.89
CA GLU A 111 8.21 13.49 -0.15
C GLU A 111 7.24 12.69 0.72
N ALA A 112 6.52 11.75 0.10
CA ALA A 112 5.58 10.88 0.80
C ALA A 112 6.25 10.05 1.92
N ALA A 113 7.49 9.59 1.70
CA ALA A 113 8.26 8.85 2.69
C ALA A 113 8.56 9.66 3.96
N LEU A 114 8.76 10.99 3.85
CA LEU A 114 8.96 11.85 5.01
C LEU A 114 7.67 11.98 5.84
N PHE A 115 6.52 12.14 5.19
CA PHE A 115 5.22 12.09 5.88
C PHE A 115 5.00 10.73 6.57
N MET A 116 5.22 9.63 5.83
CA MET A 116 5.06 8.27 6.35
C MET A 116 6.01 7.98 7.53
N THR A 117 7.20 8.60 7.56
CA THR A 117 8.12 8.49 8.70
C THR A 117 7.49 9.04 9.97
N GLY A 118 6.88 10.22 9.91
CA GLY A 118 6.14 10.80 11.05
C GLY A 118 4.96 9.92 11.47
N TYR A 119 4.20 9.45 10.49
CA TYR A 119 3.07 8.54 10.72
C TYR A 119 3.47 7.25 11.43
N ILE A 120 4.59 6.63 11.03
CA ILE A 120 5.10 5.40 11.67
C ILE A 120 5.54 5.68 13.11
N TYR A 121 6.27 6.77 13.35
CA TYR A 121 6.70 7.11 14.70
C TYR A 121 5.52 7.37 15.63
N ASN A 122 4.48 8.06 15.15
CA ASN A 122 3.29 8.34 15.93
C ASN A 122 2.47 7.07 16.23
N ASN A 123 2.18 6.26 15.21
CA ASN A 123 1.16 5.21 15.30
C ASN A 123 1.70 3.80 15.61
N TYR A 124 2.97 3.51 15.32
CA TYR A 124 3.53 2.16 15.46
C TYR A 124 4.64 2.06 16.49
N ILE A 125 5.38 3.14 16.72
CA ILE A 125 6.52 3.17 17.66
C ILE A 125 6.18 3.98 18.92
N SER A 126 5.19 4.87 18.85
CA SER A 126 4.80 5.80 19.92
C SER A 126 5.92 6.76 20.35
N ASP A 127 6.84 7.08 19.43
CA ASP A 127 7.92 8.06 19.62
C ASP A 127 7.46 9.43 19.12
N LYS A 128 6.79 10.17 20.00
CA LYS A 128 6.16 11.46 19.67
C LYS A 128 7.19 12.51 19.25
N ASP A 129 8.38 12.49 19.83
CA ASP A 129 9.41 13.49 19.50
C ASP A 129 9.91 13.31 18.07
N LYS A 130 10.15 12.07 17.65
CA LYS A 130 10.51 11.78 16.25
C LYS A 130 9.36 12.00 15.28
N ALA A 131 8.13 11.68 15.69
CA ALA A 131 6.94 11.97 14.88
C ALA A 131 6.81 13.48 14.62
N ARG A 132 6.92 14.30 15.68
CA ARG A 132 6.91 15.75 15.60
C ARG A 132 7.97 16.26 14.63
N ALA A 133 9.23 15.84 14.83
CA ALA A 133 10.34 16.28 14.00
C ALA A 133 10.12 15.94 12.51
N ALA A 134 9.57 14.76 12.21
CA ALA A 134 9.30 14.35 10.83
C ALA A 134 8.17 15.18 10.18
N PHE A 135 7.07 15.43 10.89
CA PHE A 135 5.97 16.23 10.34
C PHE A 135 6.34 17.72 10.20
N GLU A 136 7.09 18.29 11.15
CA GLU A 136 7.61 19.66 11.05
C GLU A 136 8.55 19.79 9.85
N ALA A 137 9.45 18.82 9.67
CA ALA A 137 10.32 18.76 8.50
C ALA A 137 9.53 18.63 7.19
N PHE A 138 8.45 17.85 7.18
CA PHE A 138 7.57 17.70 6.01
C PHE A 138 6.92 19.01 5.61
N ILE A 139 6.32 19.74 6.55
CA ILE A 139 5.65 21.02 6.29
C ILE A 139 6.66 22.08 5.85
N ALA A 140 7.86 22.09 6.45
CA ALA A 140 8.91 23.03 6.07
C ALA A 140 9.45 22.77 4.65
N GLN A 141 9.62 21.51 4.25
CA GLN A 141 10.18 21.14 2.95
C GLN A 141 9.13 21.14 1.83
N TYR A 142 7.89 20.75 2.15
CA TYR A 142 6.82 20.51 1.17
C TYR A 142 5.51 21.23 1.54
N PRO A 143 5.52 22.57 1.73
CA PRO A 143 4.35 23.31 2.22
C PRO A 143 3.15 23.30 1.26
N ALA A 144 3.38 23.03 -0.04
CA ALA A 144 2.33 22.96 -1.07
C ALA A 144 1.90 21.52 -1.41
N ASN A 145 2.47 20.50 -0.75
CA ASN A 145 2.10 19.12 -0.97
C ASN A 145 0.69 18.83 -0.40
N GLU A 146 -0.06 17.95 -1.05
CA GLU A 146 -1.43 17.59 -0.66
C GLU A 146 -1.54 17.04 0.78
N LEU A 147 -0.46 16.45 1.29
CA LEU A 147 -0.39 15.92 2.66
C LEU A 147 0.00 16.98 3.70
N ALA A 148 0.30 18.23 3.32
CA ALA A 148 0.76 19.25 4.26
C ALA A 148 -0.31 19.57 5.32
N ALA A 149 -1.58 19.64 4.92
CA ALA A 149 -2.70 19.81 5.84
C ALA A 149 -2.86 18.60 6.79
N SER A 150 -2.67 17.39 6.28
CA SER A 150 -2.66 16.17 7.09
C SER A 150 -1.51 16.15 8.10
N ALA A 151 -0.31 16.60 7.70
CA ALA A 151 0.84 16.69 8.61
C ALA A 151 0.60 17.71 9.73
N GLN A 152 -0.03 18.84 9.41
CA GLN A 152 -0.42 19.84 10.42
C GLN A 152 -1.43 19.27 11.41
N PHE A 153 -2.42 18.52 10.90
CA PHE A 153 -3.39 17.82 11.74
C PHE A 153 -2.70 16.82 12.69
N GLU A 154 -1.84 15.95 12.16
CA GLU A 154 -1.08 14.98 12.97
C GLU A 154 -0.22 15.65 14.04
N LEU A 155 0.38 16.80 13.75
CA LEU A 155 1.14 17.59 14.73
C LEU A 155 0.27 18.21 15.82
N GLN A 156 -0.89 18.73 15.45
CA GLN A 156 -1.83 19.38 16.38
C GLN A 156 -2.38 18.37 17.38
N TYR A 157 -2.67 17.15 16.93
CA TYR A 157 -3.26 16.10 17.75
C TYR A 157 -2.25 15.03 18.17
N LEU A 158 -0.97 15.36 18.11
CA LEU A 158 0.10 14.41 18.37
C LEU A 158 -0.01 13.82 19.78
N GLY A 159 -0.25 12.51 19.84
CA GLY A 159 -0.38 11.80 21.11
C GLY A 159 -1.67 12.08 21.89
N VAL A 160 -2.67 12.69 21.25
CA VAL A 160 -4.07 12.77 21.72
C VAL A 160 -4.77 11.46 21.34
N ALA A 161 -5.59 10.90 22.24
CA ALA A 161 -6.35 9.70 21.92
C ALA A 161 -7.44 10.01 20.89
N ALA A 162 -7.67 9.10 19.93
CA ALA A 162 -8.63 9.33 18.85
C ALA A 162 -10.05 9.71 19.34
N GLY A 163 -10.48 9.15 20.48
CA GLY A 163 -11.78 9.47 21.11
C GLY A 163 -11.90 10.91 21.61
N ASP A 164 -10.77 11.58 21.90
CA ASP A 164 -10.75 12.97 22.33
C ASP A 164 -10.73 13.95 21.14
N ILE A 165 -10.23 13.50 19.99
CA ILE A 165 -10.14 14.30 18.75
C ILE A 165 -11.52 14.45 18.10
N PHE A 166 -12.30 13.37 18.12
CA PHE A 166 -13.66 13.33 17.60
C PHE A 166 -14.60 12.88 18.72
N PRO A 167 -15.05 13.79 19.61
CA PRO A 167 -15.99 13.41 20.66
C PRO A 167 -17.23 12.81 19.99
N GLU A 168 -17.48 11.53 20.24
CA GLU A 168 -18.69 10.88 19.75
C GLU A 168 -19.88 11.71 20.24
N LYS A 169 -20.68 12.18 19.29
CA LYS A 169 -21.96 12.80 19.60
C LYS A 169 -22.73 11.78 20.45
N PRO A 170 -23.13 12.08 21.70
CA PRO A 170 -23.71 11.08 22.58
C PRO A 170 -24.88 10.43 21.85
N ALA A 171 -24.85 9.09 21.77
CA ALA A 171 -25.91 8.31 21.16
C ALA A 171 -27.25 8.82 21.69
N GLN A 172 -28.04 9.46 20.82
CA GLN A 172 -29.42 9.77 21.15
C GLN A 172 -30.05 8.42 21.47
N LYS A 173 -30.31 8.17 22.76
CA LYS A 173 -31.08 7.01 23.20
C LYS A 173 -32.35 7.00 22.35
N SER A 174 -32.43 6.01 21.46
CA SER A 174 -33.59 5.78 20.63
C SER A 174 -34.82 5.77 21.54
N ALA A 175 -35.85 6.53 21.18
CA ALA A 175 -37.11 6.70 21.91
C ALA A 175 -37.92 5.39 22.10
N ALA A 176 -37.33 4.22 21.83
CA ALA A 176 -37.91 2.90 22.03
C ALA A 176 -37.88 2.43 23.50
N GLU A 177 -37.06 3.03 24.37
CA GLU A 177 -36.96 2.60 25.79
C GLU A 177 -37.94 3.31 26.73
N THR A 178 -38.66 4.36 26.28
CA THR A 178 -39.69 5.06 27.08
C THR A 178 -41.12 4.55 26.85
N ALA A 179 -41.33 3.53 26.01
CA ALA A 179 -42.67 3.04 25.66
C ALA A 179 -43.08 1.71 26.35
N THR A 180 -42.25 1.11 27.19
CA THR A 180 -42.58 -0.13 27.93
C THR A 180 -42.65 0.10 29.42
N ALA A 181 -43.40 1.11 29.87
CA ALA A 181 -43.70 1.29 31.28
C ALA A 181 -45.07 1.97 31.53
N ASP A 182 -46.08 1.74 30.68
CA ASP A 182 -47.45 2.20 31.03
C ASP A 182 -48.58 1.40 30.33
N SER A 183 -48.57 0.07 30.44
CA SER A 183 -49.74 -0.74 30.05
C SER A 183 -49.92 -1.98 30.91
N SER A 184 -50.29 -1.78 32.18
CA SER A 184 -50.86 -2.85 33.02
C SER A 184 -51.75 -2.28 34.13
N VAL A 185 -52.79 -1.52 33.77
CA VAL A 185 -53.90 -1.20 34.68
C VAL A 185 -55.23 -1.23 33.93
N LYS A 186 -56.15 -2.10 34.40
CA LYS A 186 -57.59 -2.26 34.05
C LYS A 186 -57.82 -2.95 32.70
N LYS A 187 -58.63 -4.02 32.59
CA LYS A 187 -60.01 -4.14 33.08
C LYS A 187 -60.54 -5.55 32.77
N SER A 188 -61.08 -6.29 33.73
CA SER A 188 -62.24 -7.13 33.45
C SER A 188 -62.96 -7.51 34.75
N LYS A 189 -64.21 -7.05 34.85
CA LYS A 189 -65.16 -7.32 35.92
C LYS A 189 -66.37 -7.96 35.26
N ARG A 190 -66.60 -9.27 35.42
CA ARG A 190 -67.91 -9.91 35.17
C ARG A 190 -68.18 -11.03 36.19
N LYS A 191 -68.85 -10.61 37.25
CA LYS A 191 -70.04 -11.15 37.95
C LYS A 191 -70.45 -12.63 37.75
N SER A 192 -71.02 -13.17 38.83
CA SER A 192 -71.87 -14.38 38.98
C SER A 192 -71.09 -15.61 39.45
N SER A 193 -71.43 -16.36 40.49
CA SER A 193 -72.56 -16.39 41.44
C SER A 193 -72.29 -17.54 42.43
N ARG A 194 -72.85 -17.42 43.65
CA ARG A 194 -73.25 -18.51 44.56
C ARG A 194 -72.20 -19.04 45.56
N ALA A 195 -72.52 -18.80 46.83
CA ALA A 195 -71.90 -19.29 48.06
C ALA A 195 -72.40 -20.72 48.40
N PRO A 196 -72.24 -21.26 49.64
CA PRO A 196 -71.30 -20.99 50.73
C PRO A 196 -70.69 -22.29 51.37
N SER A 197 -69.76 -22.08 52.32
CA SER A 197 -69.54 -22.83 53.58
C SER A 197 -69.40 -24.36 53.59
N ALA A 198 -68.33 -24.86 54.23
CA ALA A 198 -68.41 -25.51 55.55
C ALA A 198 -67.08 -26.15 55.97
N GLN A 199 -66.74 -25.89 57.24
CA GLN A 199 -66.01 -26.73 58.22
C GLN A 199 -64.52 -27.01 57.99
#